data_AF-W1WGT8-F1
#
_entry.id   AF-W1WGT8-F1
#
_cell.length_a   1.000
_cell.length_b   1.000
_cell.length_c   1.000
_cell.angle_alpha   90.00
_cell.angle_beta   90.00
_cell.angle_gamma   90.00
#
_symmetry.space_group_name_H-M   'P 1'
#
loop_
_entity.id
_entity.type
_entity.pdbx_description
1 polymer ?
#
loop_
_entity_poly.entity_id
_entity_poly.type
_entity_poly.pdbx_seq_one_letter_code
_entity_poly.pdbx_strand_id
1 'polypeptide(L)' 'MSNELKPLHFDADYTMEEALAEAKRCLNCPKPLCRMGCPIENEIPRFIQAIAHGNFGLANDIL' A
#
# COMPACT_ATOMS: atom_id res chain seq x y z
N MET A 1 -9.77 -25.54 22.79
CA MET A 1 -9.97 -24.36 21.93
C MET A 1 -8.58 -23.87 21.60
N SER A 2 -8.04 -24.36 20.49
CA SER A 2 -6.65 -24.17 20.09
C SER A 2 -6.40 -22.68 19.90
N ASN A 3 -5.75 -22.06 20.88
CA ASN A 3 -5.17 -20.74 20.74
C ASN A 3 -3.91 -20.92 19.91
N GLU A 4 -4.08 -20.98 18.59
CA GLU A 4 -2.98 -20.96 17.66
C GLU A 4 -2.38 -19.56 17.69
N LEU A 5 -1.36 -19.38 18.52
CA LEU A 5 -0.42 -18.27 18.38
C LEU A 5 0.18 -18.38 16.98
N LYS A 6 -0.38 -17.61 16.04
CA LYS A 6 0.24 -17.35 14.75
C LYS A 6 1.67 -16.87 15.05
N PRO A 7 2.72 -17.54 14.55
CA PRO A 7 4.07 -17.11 14.80
C PRO A 7 4.19 -15.63 14.40
N LEU A 8 4.80 -14.83 15.28
CA LEU A 8 5.14 -13.43 15.03
C LEU A 8 6.20 -13.40 13.92
N HIS A 9 5.77 -13.64 12.69
CA HIS A 9 6.54 -13.33 11.50
C HIS A 9 6.63 -11.81 11.46
N PHE A 10 7.82 -11.29 11.78
CA PHE A 10 8.00 -9.90 12.16
C PHE A 10 7.58 -8.92 11.06
N ASP A 11 7.71 -9.33 9.79
CA ASP A 11 7.16 -8.66 8.62
C ASP A 11 6.61 -9.72 7.67
N ALA A 12 5.30 -9.95 7.68
CA ALA A 12 4.66 -10.79 6.65
C ALA A 12 4.28 -9.91 5.47
N ASP A 13 4.68 -10.30 4.26
CA ASP A 13 4.24 -9.65 3.03
C ASP A 13 2.71 -9.74 2.91
N TYR A 14 2.10 -8.70 2.35
CA TYR A 14 0.69 -8.74 2.02
C TYR A 14 0.42 -9.79 0.95
N THR A 15 -0.66 -10.54 1.11
CA THR A 15 -1.30 -11.20 -0.03
C THR A 15 -1.83 -10.16 -1.01
N MET A 16 -2.10 -10.56 -2.26
CA MET A 16 -2.70 -9.68 -3.26
C MET A 16 -4.03 -9.07 -2.78
N GLU A 17 -4.88 -9.85 -2.09
CA GLU A 17 -6.15 -9.36 -1.56
C GLU A 17 -5.96 -8.31 -0.47
N GLU A 18 -5.04 -8.57 0.47
CA GLU A 18 -4.72 -7.62 1.54
C GLU A 18 -4.11 -6.33 0.99
N ALA A 19 -3.21 -6.41 -0.01
CA ALA A 19 -2.62 -5.25 -0.64
C ALA A 19 -3.67 -4.37 -1.34
N LEU A 20 -4.62 -4.97 -2.06
CA LEU A 20 -5.74 -4.27 -2.68
C LEU A 20 -6.65 -3.62 -1.63
N ALA A 21 -6.94 -4.33 -0.53
CA ALA A 21 -7.76 -3.82 0.56
C ALA A 21 -7.10 -2.64 1.26
N GLU A 22 -5.80 -2.73 1.55
CA GLU A 22 -5.04 -1.65 2.18
C GLU A 22 -4.93 -0.42 1.25
N ALA A 23 -4.66 -0.64 -0.04
CA ALA A 23 -4.57 0.45 -1.02
C ALA A 23 -5.86 1.27 -1.10
N LYS A 24 -7.03 0.63 -0.98
CA LYS A 24 -8.35 1.29 -0.97
C LYS A 24 -8.60 2.16 0.26
N ARG A 25 -7.80 2.04 1.33
CA ARG A 25 -7.89 2.91 2.52
C ARG A 25 -7.25 4.28 2.30
N CYS A 26 -6.44 4.44 1.24
CA CYS A 26 -5.88 5.73 0.90
C CYS A 26 -6.99 6.76 0.63
N LEU A 27 -6.96 7.87 1.37
CA LEU A 27 -8.00 8.91 1.32
C LEU A 27 -7.87 9.84 0.10
N ASN A 28 -6.84 9.65 -0.72
CA ASN A 28 -6.48 10.59 -1.78
C ASN A 28 -6.42 12.05 -1.28
N CYS A 29 -5.66 12.27 -0.21
CA CYS A 29 -5.62 13.55 0.50
C CYS A 29 -5.32 14.72 -0.45
N PRO A 30 -6.07 15.84 -0.39
CA PRO A 30 -5.85 17.00 -1.28
C PRO A 30 -4.49 17.67 -1.05
N LYS A 31 -3.92 17.52 0.15
CA LYS A 31 -2.54 17.86 0.47
C LYS A 31 -1.82 16.57 0.88
N PRO A 32 -1.08 15.91 -0.02
CA PRO A 32 -0.49 14.60 0.25
C PRO A 32 0.75 14.76 1.13
N LEU A 33 0.56 14.77 2.46
CA LEU A 33 1.65 14.84 3.43
C LEU A 33 2.66 13.69 3.26
N CYS A 34 2.19 12.52 2.82
CA CYS A 34 3.04 11.37 2.50
C CYS A 34 4.11 11.70 1.44
N ARG A 35 3.76 12.47 0.40
CA ARG A 35 4.72 12.90 -0.63
C ARG A 35 5.73 13.89 -0.08
N MET A 36 5.27 14.86 0.71
CA MET A 36 6.16 15.86 1.33
C MET A 36 7.13 15.24 2.35
N GLY A 37 6.73 14.13 3.01
CA GLY A 37 7.61 13.40 3.91
C GLY A 37 8.57 12.42 3.22
N CYS A 38 8.37 12.15 1.93
CA CYS A 38 9.24 11.25 1.18
C CYS A 38 10.52 11.99 0.74
N PRO A 39 11.73 11.53 1.12
CA PRO A 39 12.99 12.22 0.81
C PRO A 39 13.31 12.27 -0.69
N ILE A 40 12.66 11.44 -1.50
CA ILE A 40 12.80 11.39 -2.97
C ILE A 40 11.51 11.79 -3.69
N GLU A 41 10.53 12.35 -2.96
CA GLU A 41 9.30 12.91 -3.52
C GLU A 41 8.41 11.96 -4.34
N ASN A 42 8.44 10.65 -4.03
CA ASN A 42 7.61 9.64 -4.70
C ASN A 42 6.14 10.06 -4.81
N GLU A 43 5.52 9.75 -5.96
CA GLU A 43 4.09 9.96 -6.22
C GLU A 43 3.21 8.91 -5.52
N ILE A 44 3.35 8.79 -4.20
CA ILE A 44 2.71 7.77 -3.34
C ILE A 44 1.19 7.69 -3.56
N PRO A 45 0.41 8.79 -3.60
CA PRO A 45 -1.03 8.68 -3.80
C PRO A 45 -1.39 8.04 -5.15
N ARG A 46 -0.63 8.36 -6.20
CA ARG A 46 -0.88 7.84 -7.56
C ARG A 46 -0.49 6.37 -7.65
N PHE A 47 0.64 5.98 -7.06
CA PHE A 47 1.07 4.59 -6.93
C PHE A 47 0.00 3.75 -6.20
N ILE A 48 -0.46 4.22 -5.05
CA ILE A 48 -1.47 3.50 -4.26
C ILE A 48 -2.81 3.41 -5.01
N GLN A 49 -3.23 4.45 -5.74
CA GLN A 49 -4.44 4.38 -6.57
C GLN A 49 -4.33 3.34 -7.69
N ALA A 50 -3.17 3.22 -8.33
CA ALA A 50 -2.95 2.19 -9.35
C ALA A 50 -3.10 0.78 -8.75
N ILE A 51 -2.55 0.55 -7.54
CA ILE A 51 -2.77 -0.69 -6.79
C ILE A 51 -4.24 -0.87 -6.46
N ALA A 52 -4.93 0.14 -5.92
CA ALA A 52 -6.35 0.04 -5.55
C ALA A 52 -7.27 -0.38 -6.71
N HIS A 53 -6.86 -0.07 -7.95
CA HIS A 53 -7.53 -0.48 -9.19
C HIS A 53 -6.99 -1.79 -9.80
N GLY A 54 -6.06 -2.47 -9.14
CA GLY A 54 -5.44 -3.72 -9.61
C GLY A 54 -4.46 -3.53 -10.78
N ASN A 55 -4.03 -2.30 -11.05
CA ASN A 55 -3.13 -1.98 -12.15
C ASN A 55 -1.67 -1.91 -11.66
N PHE A 56 -1.09 -3.08 -11.38
CA PHE A 56 0.28 -3.20 -10.86
C PHE A 56 1.36 -2.77 -11.87
N GLY A 57 1.10 -2.92 -13.18
CA GLY A 57 2.00 -2.42 -14.22
C GLY A 57 2.13 -0.90 -14.17
N LEU A 58 0.99 -0.20 -14.14
CA LEU A 58 0.99 1.25 -13.96
C LEU A 58 1.59 1.66 -12.61
N ALA A 59 1.32 0.91 -11.54
CA ALA A 59 1.92 1.18 -10.24
C ALA A 59 3.46 1.13 -10.31
N ASN A 60 4.01 0.12 -10.99
CA ASN A 60 5.45 0.00 -11.22
C ASN A 60 6.01 1.18 -12.03
N ASP A 61 5.28 1.67 -13.04
CA ASP A 61 5.73 2.80 -13.87
C ASP A 61 5.72 4.16 -13.13
N ILE A 62 5.03 4.25 -11.99
CA ILE A 62 4.94 5.48 -11.17
C ILE A 62 6.10 5.61 -10.18
N LEU A 63 6.68 4.48 -9.76
CA LEU A 63 7.84 4.44 -8.85
C LEU A 63 9.15 4.62 -9.62
#